data_AF-A0A1P9X3S8-F1
#
_entry.id   AF-A0A1P9X3S8-F1
#
_cell.length_a   1.000
_cell.length_b   1.000
_cell.length_c   1.000
_cell.angle_alpha   90.00
_cell.angle_beta   90.00
_cell.angle_gamma   90.00
#
_symmetry.space_group_name_H-M   'P 1'
#
loop_
_entity.id
_entity.type
_entity.pdbx_description
1 polymer ?
#
loop_
_entity_poly.entity_id
_entity_poly.type
_entity_poly.pdbx_seq_one_letter_code
_entity_poly.pdbx_strand_id
1 'polypeptide(L)' 'MTLTFRQQQILDLIASEQTTAEIAHTLGVSVPTVETHRRNLFRKAGVRSVAGLVKEAMRQGLIH' A
#
# COMPACT_ATOMS: atom_id res chain seq x y z
N MET A 1 -12.89 3.16 -0.58
CA MET A 1 -12.23 2.17 -1.46
C MET A 1 -12.20 0.84 -0.73
N THR A 2 -12.56 -0.26 -1.40
CA THR A 2 -12.47 -1.59 -0.79
C THR A 2 -11.13 -2.24 -1.12
N LEU A 3 -10.34 -2.50 -0.08
CA LEU A 3 -9.05 -3.17 -0.17
C LEU A 3 -9.19 -4.66 0.14
N THR A 4 -8.37 -5.48 -0.52
CA THR A 4 -8.18 -6.86 -0.08
C THR A 4 -7.27 -6.89 1.15
N PHE A 5 -7.26 -8.01 1.88
CA PHE A 5 -6.36 -8.19 3.03
C PHE A 5 -4.89 -7.85 2.71
N ARG A 6 -4.36 -8.38 1.60
CA ARG A 6 -2.98 -8.07 1.17
C ARG A 6 -2.77 -6.60 0.82
N GLN A 7 -3.78 -5.95 0.24
CA GLN A 7 -3.70 -4.52 -0.07
C GLN A 7 -3.70 -3.64 1.19
N GLN A 8 -4.48 -4.01 2.20
CA GLN A 8 -4.47 -3.35 3.50
C GLN A 8 -3.09 -3.49 4.18
N GLN A 9 -2.55 -4.71 4.27
CA GLN A 9 -1.21 -4.92 4.84
C GLN A 9 -0.14 -4.08 4.13
N ILE A 10 -0.17 -4.02 2.80
CA ILE A 10 0.80 -3.22 2.03
C ILE A 10 0.59 -1.73 2.29
N LEU A 11 -0.64 -1.26 2.42
CA LEU A 11 -0.94 0.13 2.75
C LEU A 11 -0.39 0.50 4.13
N ASP A 12 -0.59 -0.35 5.14
CA ASP A 12 -0.09 -0.12 6.51
C ASP A 12 1.43 -0.04 6.54
N LEU A 13 2.12 -0.95 5.83
CA LEU A 13 3.59 -0.95 5.76
C LEU A 13 4.14 0.26 4.99
N ILE A 14 3.40 0.74 3.97
CA ILE A 14 3.73 1.99 3.26
C ILE A 14 3.58 3.19 4.20
N ALA A 15 2.53 3.23 5.02
CA ALA A 15 2.33 4.28 6.01
C ALA A 15 3.43 4.28 7.08
N SER A 16 3.99 3.10 7.40
CA SER A 16 5.19 2.93 8.22
C SER A 16 6.52 3.14 7.46
N GLU A 17 6.49 3.85 6.33
CA GLU A 17 7.64 4.25 5.52
C GLU A 17 8.51 3.10 4.97
N GLN A 18 7.98 1.87 4.87
CA GLN A 18 8.74 0.76 4.30
C GLN A 18 8.85 0.85 2.78
N THR A 19 10.04 0.54 2.28
CA THR A 19 10.33 0.36 0.86
C THR A 19 9.64 -0.90 0.32
N THR A 20 9.48 -0.99 -1.00
CA THR A 20 8.89 -2.17 -1.65
C THR A 20 9.66 -3.46 -1.32
N ALA A 21 10.99 -3.37 -1.17
CA ALA A 21 11.84 -4.50 -0.82
C ALA A 21 11.62 -4.96 0.63
N GLU A 22 11.56 -4.03 1.58
CA GLU A 22 11.27 -4.33 2.99
C GLU A 22 9.86 -4.94 3.14
N ILE A 23 8.87 -4.40 2.45
CA ILE A 23 7.50 -4.95 2.43
C ILE A 23 7.51 -6.39 1.91
N ALA A 24 8.26 -6.66 0.83
CA ALA A 24 8.36 -7.99 0.25
C ALA A 24 8.96 -8.99 1.24
N HIS A 25 10.04 -8.58 1.92
CA HIS A 25 10.67 -9.34 2.99
C HIS A 25 9.70 -9.59 4.16
N THR A 26 9.06 -8.54 4.68
CA THR A 26 8.10 -8.63 5.80
C THR A 26 6.92 -9.54 5.49
N LEU A 27 6.42 -9.54 4.25
CA LEU A 27 5.27 -10.35 3.85
C LEU A 27 5.64 -11.74 3.33
N GLY A 28 6.93 -12.07 3.22
CA GLY A 28 7.42 -13.34 2.68
C GLY A 28 7.06 -13.57 1.22
N VAL A 29 7.05 -12.52 0.39
CA VAL A 29 6.70 -12.58 -1.04
C VAL A 29 7.76 -11.91 -1.91
N SER A 30 7.66 -12.06 -3.23
CA SER A 30 8.60 -11.43 -4.16
C SER A 30 8.33 -9.92 -4.30
N VAL A 31 9.37 -9.12 -4.58
CA VAL A 31 9.25 -7.68 -4.87
C VAL A 31 8.23 -7.40 -5.99
N PRO A 32 8.23 -8.12 -7.14
CA PRO A 32 7.21 -7.93 -8.18
C PRO A 32 5.77 -8.18 -7.72
N THR A 33 5.56 -9.09 -6.77
CA THR A 33 4.24 -9.32 -6.16
C THR A 33 3.78 -8.05 -5.42
N VAL A 34 4.66 -7.44 -4.63
CA VAL A 34 4.35 -6.18 -3.92
C VAL A 34 4.11 -5.05 -4.91
N GLU A 35 4.93 -4.91 -5.94
CA GLU A 35 4.74 -3.88 -6.98
C GLU A 35 3.37 -3.98 -7.67
N THR A 36 2.93 -5.19 -7.96
CA THR A 36 1.61 -5.44 -8.55
C THR A 36 0.49 -4.98 -7.63
N HIS A 37 0.57 -5.32 -6.35
CA HIS A 37 -0.40 -4.86 -5.36
C HIS A 37 -0.37 -3.34 -5.18
N ARG A 38 0.82 -2.72 -5.08
CA ARG A 38 1.00 -1.27 -5.01
C ARG A 38 0.35 -0.57 -6.19
N ARG A 39 0.64 -1.01 -7.42
CA ARG A 39 0.05 -0.42 -8.64
C ARG A 39 -1.48 -0.45 -8.61
N ASN A 40 -2.06 -1.57 -8.20
CA ASN A 40 -3.50 -1.70 -8.04
C ASN A 40 -4.05 -0.80 -6.92
N LEU A 41 -3.30 -0.62 -5.83
CA LEU A 41 -3.62 0.26 -4.72
C LEU A 41 -3.67 1.72 -5.16
N PHE A 42 -2.61 2.21 -5.82
CA PHE A 42 -2.51 3.56 -6.39
C PHE A 42 -3.64 3.84 -7.38
N ARG A 43 -3.92 2.88 -8.27
CA ARG A 43 -5.03 2.99 -9.24
C ARG A 43 -6.39 3.09 -8.53
N LYS A 44 -6.65 2.26 -7.52
CA LYS A 44 -7.91 2.30 -6.75
C LYS A 44 -8.06 3.58 -5.93
N ALA A 45 -6.96 4.10 -5.38
CA ALA A 45 -6.96 5.35 -4.61
C ALA A 45 -7.02 6.59 -5.51
N GLY A 46 -6.72 6.48 -6.81
CA GLY A 46 -6.71 7.62 -7.74
C GLY A 46 -5.54 8.58 -7.52
N VAL A 47 -4.44 8.09 -6.94
CA VAL A 47 -3.28 8.90 -6.55
C VAL A 47 -2.01 8.44 -7.25
N ARG A 48 -1.00 9.33 -7.30
CA ARG A 48 0.27 9.10 -8.01
C ARG A 48 1.50 9.12 -7.10
N SER A 49 1.34 9.42 -5.82
CA SER A 49 2.45 9.55 -4.86
C SER A 49 2.10 8.89 -3.54
N VAL A 50 3.11 8.39 -2.83
CA VAL A 50 2.95 7.76 -1.51
C VAL A 50 2.27 8.73 -0.53
N ALA A 51 2.69 9.99 -0.50
CA ALA A 51 2.04 11.01 0.33
C ALA A 51 0.55 11.18 -0.01
N GLY A 52 0.19 11.16 -1.31
CA GLY A 52 -1.21 11.19 -1.73
C GLY A 52 -1.99 9.94 -1.30
N LEU A 53 -1.37 8.77 -1.39
CA LEU A 53 -1.95 7.50 -0.95
C LEU A 53 -2.21 7.49 0.57
N VAL A 54 -1.23 7.90 1.38
CA VAL A 54 -1.37 7.98 2.84
C VAL A 54 -2.44 9.01 3.22
N LYS A 55 -2.41 10.20 2.62
CA LYS A 55 -3.44 11.23 2.86
C LYS A 55 -4.85 10.72 2.54
N GLU A 56 -5.01 10.04 1.41
CA GLU A 56 -6.32 9.51 0.99
C GLU A 56 -6.78 8.36 1.88
N ALA A 57 -5.86 7.50 2.31
CA ALA A 57 -6.15 6.41 3.23
C ALA A 57 -6.55 6.92 4.62
N MET A 58 -5.89 7.95 5.16
CA MET A 58 -6.29 8.62 6.39
C MET A 58 -7.69 9.25 6.25
N ARG A 59 -7.96 9.94 5.14
CA ARG A 59 -9.28 10.55 4.86
C ARG A 59 -10.41 9.52 4.85
N GLN A 60 -10.12 8.30 4.42
CA GLN A 60 -11.08 7.20 4.38
C GLN A 60 -11.09 6.34 5.66
N GLY A 61 -10.26 6.62 6.66
CA GLY A 61 -10.13 5.82 7.89
C GLY A 61 -9.54 4.42 7.67
N LEU A 62 -8.80 4.22 6.57
CA LEU A 62 -8.17 2.93 6.25
C LEU A 62 -6.86 2.71 7.01
N ILE A 63 -6.25 3.79 7.47
CA ILE A 63 -5.07 3.81 8.35
C ILE A 63 -5.35 4.82 9.45
N HIS A 64 -4.83 4.54 10.63
CA HIS A 64 -5.08 5.24 11.88
C HIS A 64 -3.79 5.44 12.65
#